data_AF-A0A9D6IH93-F1
#
_entry.id   AF-A0A9D6IH93-F1
#
_cell.length_a   1.000
_cell.length_b   1.000
_cell.length_c   1.000
_cell.angle_alpha   90.00
_cell.angle_beta   90.00
_cell.angle_gamma   90.00
#
_symmetry.space_group_name_H-M   'P 1'
#
loop_
_entity.id
_entity.type
_entity.pdbx_description
1 polymer ?
#
loop_
_entity_poly.entity_id
_entity_poly.type
_entity_poly.pdbx_seq_one_letter_code
_entity_poly.pdbx_strand_id
1 'polypeptide(L)'
;MFARSFMVLIVAMPLAQAGGQKTGPDAKALVERQVTDWKGQGFRINVIDEKYVRDVFPGHTFVAVHFPLYPVARVAPAPMQSQNLFAVSKDGKIQHLPDSKKLEAFFKTTLKTQLNQDKTVRTWLRLRMEYVQDGYFTFKYPAKAVVTGPGSSLTLVTGVVEVVPMGGNMGTFKAVVRFGRADEFTGVTMEENKVRAGIRPRCQATLLLHKEKLVREIAEQDLLVMGSMARGYLLEQRARASDELRREIDRVWLRIVAEER
;
A
#
# COMPACT_ATOMS: atom_id res chain seq x y z
N MET A 1 -15.41 -3.45 72.83
CA MET A 1 -15.56 -3.93 71.44
C MET A 1 -16.10 -2.79 70.59
N PHE A 2 -15.25 -2.12 69.81
CA PHE A 2 -15.71 -1.15 68.79
C PHE A 2 -14.78 -1.30 67.58
N ALA A 3 -15.26 -2.04 66.57
CA ALA A 3 -14.60 -2.21 65.29
C ALA A 3 -14.88 -0.97 64.42
N ARG A 4 -13.83 -0.22 64.06
CA ARG A 4 -13.90 0.85 63.08
C ARG A 4 -13.64 0.27 61.69
N SER A 5 -14.71 0.14 60.91
CA SER A 5 -14.65 -0.16 59.48
C SER A 5 -14.13 1.06 58.72
N PHE A 6 -12.99 0.93 58.04
CA PHE A 6 -12.52 1.89 57.05
C PHE A 6 -13.20 1.60 55.71
N MET A 7 -14.02 2.54 55.25
CA MET A 7 -14.65 2.51 53.93
C MET A 7 -13.66 3.13 52.92
N VAL A 8 -13.15 2.31 52.00
CA VAL A 8 -12.30 2.75 50.89
C VAL A 8 -13.17 3.36 49.80
N LEU A 9 -13.06 4.66 49.59
CA LEU A 9 -13.71 5.39 48.51
C LEU A 9 -12.88 5.24 47.23
N ILE A 10 -13.32 4.39 46.30
CA ILE A 10 -12.72 4.28 44.96
C ILE A 10 -13.32 5.41 44.09
N VAL A 11 -12.54 6.46 43.85
CA VAL A 11 -12.89 7.50 42.88
C VAL A 11 -12.58 6.97 41.48
N ALA A 12 -13.62 6.57 40.75
CA ALA A 12 -13.53 6.26 39.33
C ALA A 12 -13.35 7.57 38.54
N MET A 13 -12.12 7.86 38.10
CA MET A 13 -11.90 8.91 37.11
C MET A 13 -12.33 8.40 35.72
N PRO A 14 -13.10 9.18 34.95
CA PRO A 14 -13.36 8.84 33.56
C PRO A 14 -12.07 9.04 32.77
N LEU A 15 -11.58 7.95 32.15
CA LEU A 15 -10.60 8.00 31.08
C LEU A 15 -11.19 8.79 29.92
N ALA A 16 -10.87 10.08 29.87
CA ALA A 16 -11.10 10.92 28.70
C ALA A 16 -10.26 10.33 27.55
N GLN A 17 -10.93 9.65 26.62
CA GLN A 17 -10.35 9.31 25.33
C GLN A 17 -9.92 10.62 24.67
N ALA A 18 -8.61 10.80 24.53
CA ALA A 18 -8.02 11.82 23.67
C ALA A 18 -8.36 11.47 22.20
N GLY A 19 -9.57 11.82 21.78
CA GLY A 19 -9.95 11.89 20.38
C GLY A 19 -9.11 12.98 19.73
N GLY A 20 -8.03 12.57 19.07
CA GLY A 20 -7.19 13.45 18.28
C GLY A 20 -8.06 14.28 17.32
N GLN A 21 -8.00 15.59 17.50
CA GLN A 21 -8.71 16.59 16.73
C GLN A 21 -8.40 16.41 15.23
N LYS A 22 -9.34 15.81 14.47
CA LYS A 22 -9.33 15.85 13.00
C LYS A 22 -9.73 17.26 12.55
N THR A 23 -8.80 18.21 12.66
CA THR A 23 -8.97 19.56 12.11
C THR A 23 -8.53 19.55 10.65
N GLY A 24 -9.39 19.01 9.80
CA GLY A 24 -9.20 19.01 8.35
C GLY A 24 -10.38 18.30 7.66
N PRO A 25 -10.67 18.64 6.40
CA PRO A 25 -11.68 17.93 5.61
C PRO A 25 -11.30 16.44 5.48
N ASP A 26 -12.31 15.58 5.42
CA ASP A 26 -12.10 14.13 5.25
C ASP A 26 -11.52 13.84 3.86
N ALA A 27 -10.19 13.76 3.79
CA ALA A 27 -9.44 13.55 2.55
C ALA A 27 -9.87 12.29 1.81
N LYS A 28 -10.26 11.23 2.53
CA LYS A 28 -10.74 9.99 1.93
C LYS A 28 -12.05 10.24 1.20
N ALA A 29 -13.02 10.87 1.86
CA ALA A 29 -14.33 11.16 1.28
C ALA A 29 -14.22 12.13 0.08
N LEU A 30 -13.32 13.12 0.16
CA LEU A 30 -13.05 14.05 -0.94
C LEU A 30 -12.52 13.34 -2.19
N VAL A 31 -11.53 12.47 -2.02
CA VAL A 31 -10.95 11.71 -3.14
C VAL A 31 -11.94 10.68 -3.67
N GLU A 32 -12.68 9.98 -2.81
CA GLU A 32 -13.71 9.03 -3.22
C GLU A 32 -14.80 9.69 -4.08
N ARG A 33 -15.24 10.89 -3.69
CA ARG A 33 -16.17 11.69 -4.50
C ARG A 33 -15.57 12.08 -5.85
N GLN A 34 -14.34 12.60 -5.86
CA GLN A 34 -13.64 12.98 -7.09
C GLN A 34 -13.50 11.80 -8.07
N VAL A 35 -13.14 10.62 -7.56
CA VAL A 35 -13.00 9.40 -8.37
C VAL A 35 -14.34 8.95 -8.92
N THR A 36 -15.41 9.06 -8.13
CA THR A 36 -16.78 8.74 -8.57
C THR A 36 -17.27 9.72 -9.64
N ASP A 37 -16.97 11.01 -9.50
CA ASP A 37 -17.29 12.04 -10.50
C ASP A 37 -16.57 11.77 -11.84
N TRP A 38 -15.35 11.22 -11.76
CA TRP A 38 -14.59 10.69 -12.91
C TRP A 38 -15.07 9.31 -13.40
N LYS A 39 -16.22 8.83 -12.94
CA LYS A 39 -16.84 7.55 -13.32
C LYS A 39 -16.01 6.32 -12.90
N GLY A 40 -15.17 6.45 -11.88
CA GLY A 40 -14.41 5.34 -11.31
C GLY A 40 -15.33 4.38 -10.56
N GLN A 41 -15.15 3.08 -10.78
CA GLN A 41 -15.90 2.02 -10.10
C GLN A 41 -14.98 0.87 -9.66
N GLY A 42 -15.35 0.21 -8.57
CA GLY A 42 -14.62 -0.97 -8.09
C GLY A 42 -13.17 -0.72 -7.66
N PHE A 43 -12.83 0.54 -7.35
CA PHE A 43 -11.52 0.92 -6.83
C PHE A 43 -11.41 0.63 -5.33
N ARG A 44 -10.17 0.55 -4.85
CA ARG A 44 -9.84 0.54 -3.43
C ARG A 44 -9.18 1.86 -3.10
N ILE A 45 -9.47 2.36 -1.90
CA ILE A 45 -8.96 3.64 -1.40
C ILE A 45 -8.27 3.43 -0.06
N ASN A 46 -7.06 3.96 0.08
CA ASN A 46 -6.30 3.88 1.32
C ASN A 46 -5.70 5.24 1.67
N VAL A 47 -5.79 5.63 2.94
CA VAL A 47 -5.13 6.84 3.45
C VAL A 47 -3.72 6.46 3.90
N ILE A 48 -2.74 7.27 3.51
CA ILE A 48 -1.33 7.08 3.88
C ILE A 48 -1.06 8.00 5.07
N ASP A 49 -0.96 7.43 6.26
CA ASP A 49 -0.96 8.15 7.54
C ASP A 49 0.31 7.96 8.38
N GLU A 50 1.35 7.34 7.81
CA GLU A 50 2.60 7.08 8.51
C GLU A 50 3.20 8.39 9.05
N LYS A 51 3.71 8.32 10.28
CA LYS A 51 4.21 9.50 11.00
C LYS A 51 5.24 10.29 10.19
N TYR A 52 6.19 9.61 9.56
CA TYR A 52 7.25 10.30 8.80
C TYR A 52 6.72 11.00 7.54
N VAL A 53 5.63 10.50 6.94
CA VAL A 53 4.95 11.17 5.81
C VAL A 53 4.30 12.46 6.29
N ARG A 54 3.60 12.41 7.44
CA ARG A 54 2.98 13.60 8.06
C ARG A 54 4.01 14.63 8.54
N ASP A 55 5.15 14.17 9.04
CA ASP A 55 6.24 15.06 9.46
C ASP A 55 6.84 15.82 8.25
N VAL A 56 6.93 15.17 7.08
CA VAL A 56 7.47 15.79 5.84
C VAL A 56 6.43 16.68 5.15
N PHE A 57 5.15 16.28 5.16
CA PHE A 57 4.06 17.02 4.53
C PHE A 57 2.96 17.37 5.53
N PRO A 58 3.21 18.22 6.53
CA PRO A 58 2.23 18.51 7.59
C PRO A 58 0.97 19.25 7.09
N GLY A 59 1.00 19.77 5.87
CA GLY A 59 -0.11 20.45 5.19
C GLY A 59 -0.93 19.57 4.24
N HIS A 60 -0.57 18.29 4.08
CA HIS A 60 -1.20 17.40 3.11
C HIS A 60 -1.51 16.03 3.71
N THR A 61 -2.59 15.42 3.24
CA THR A 61 -2.91 14.02 3.45
C THR A 61 -2.80 13.30 2.11
N PHE A 62 -2.11 12.17 2.06
CA PHE A 62 -2.01 11.37 0.85
C PHE A 62 -3.05 10.25 0.84
N VAL A 63 -3.64 10.04 -0.32
CA VAL A 63 -4.65 9.00 -0.54
C VAL A 63 -4.28 8.21 -1.79
N ALA A 64 -4.06 6.91 -1.62
CA ALA A 64 -3.85 5.98 -2.72
C ALA A 64 -5.20 5.46 -3.23
N VAL A 65 -5.36 5.42 -4.55
CA VAL A 65 -6.52 4.83 -5.22
C VAL A 65 -6.04 3.79 -6.23
N HIS A 66 -6.44 2.54 -6.02
CA HIS A 66 -6.08 1.43 -6.89
C HIS A 66 -7.31 0.84 -7.56
N PHE A 67 -7.26 0.71 -8.88
CA PHE A 67 -8.16 -0.15 -9.63
C PHE A 67 -7.51 -1.54 -9.70
N PRO A 68 -8.11 -2.56 -9.06
CA PRO A 68 -7.51 -3.89 -9.00
C PRO A 68 -7.18 -4.42 -10.39
N LEU A 69 -5.97 -4.95 -10.56
CA LEU A 69 -5.60 -5.74 -11.75
C LEU A 69 -5.96 -7.22 -11.58
N TYR A 70 -6.02 -7.67 -10.32
CA TYR A 70 -6.26 -9.05 -9.93
C TYR A 70 -7.22 -9.12 -8.72
N PRO A 71 -8.01 -10.20 -8.58
CA PRO A 71 -8.21 -11.26 -9.57
C PRO A 71 -9.02 -10.82 -10.79
N VAL A 72 -9.87 -9.80 -10.61
CA VAL A 72 -10.70 -9.21 -11.66
C VAL A 72 -10.19 -7.82 -11.96
N ALA A 73 -9.65 -7.65 -13.16
CA ALA A 73 -9.15 -6.37 -13.63
C ALA A 73 -10.28 -5.34 -13.71
N ARG A 74 -10.06 -4.14 -13.17
CA ARG A 74 -10.94 -2.97 -13.28
C ARG A 74 -10.26 -1.93 -14.15
N VAL A 75 -10.98 -1.47 -15.17
CA VAL A 75 -10.51 -0.41 -16.05
C VAL A 75 -10.63 0.91 -15.30
N ALA A 76 -9.51 1.62 -15.14
CA ALA A 76 -9.50 2.96 -14.61
C ALA A 76 -10.03 3.94 -15.68
N PRO A 77 -10.99 4.83 -15.36
CA PRO A 77 -11.44 5.85 -16.30
C PRO A 77 -10.35 6.90 -16.50
N ALA A 78 -10.28 7.52 -17.69
CA ALA A 78 -9.37 8.65 -17.89
C ALA A 78 -9.71 9.82 -16.93
N PRO A 79 -8.71 10.52 -16.34
CA PRO A 79 -7.26 10.41 -16.57
C PRO A 79 -6.54 9.42 -15.63
N MET A 80 -7.28 8.58 -14.92
CA MET A 80 -6.72 7.68 -13.91
C MET A 80 -5.98 6.49 -14.54
N GLN A 81 -5.03 5.96 -13.77
CA GLN A 81 -4.33 4.72 -14.07
C GLN A 81 -4.80 3.61 -13.11
N SER A 82 -4.26 2.39 -13.23
CA SER A 82 -4.55 1.33 -12.25
C SER A 82 -4.07 1.68 -10.85
N GLN A 83 -2.99 2.48 -10.74
CA GLN A 83 -2.48 3.00 -9.49
C GLN A 83 -2.45 4.52 -9.54
N ASN A 84 -3.06 5.18 -8.56
CA ASN A 84 -3.09 6.63 -8.48
C ASN A 84 -2.75 7.07 -7.06
N LEU A 85 -2.13 8.23 -6.98
CA LEU A 85 -1.89 8.91 -5.73
C LEU A 85 -2.55 10.29 -5.78
N PHE A 86 -3.14 10.70 -4.67
CA PHE A 86 -3.71 12.02 -4.49
C PHE A 86 -3.06 12.69 -3.28
N ALA A 87 -2.76 13.98 -3.41
CA ALA A 87 -2.44 14.83 -2.27
C ALA A 87 -3.64 15.75 -2.01
N VAL A 88 -4.15 15.73 -0.79
CA VAL A 88 -5.24 16.61 -0.33
C VAL A 88 -4.66 17.59 0.67
N SER A 89 -4.71 18.87 0.35
CA SER A 89 -4.22 19.93 1.23
C SER A 89 -5.21 20.22 2.36
N LYS A 90 -4.77 20.98 3.38
CA LYS A 90 -5.61 21.38 4.54
C LYS A 90 -6.88 22.15 4.17
N ASP A 91 -6.85 22.91 3.08
CA ASP A 91 -7.99 23.64 2.49
C ASP A 91 -8.90 22.74 1.64
N GLY A 92 -8.59 21.44 1.53
CA GLY A 92 -9.40 20.47 0.79
C GLY A 92 -9.15 20.44 -0.71
N LYS A 93 -8.13 21.14 -1.22
CA LYS A 93 -7.75 21.07 -2.63
C LYS A 93 -7.11 19.72 -2.93
N ILE A 94 -7.64 19.06 -3.96
CA ILE A 94 -7.17 17.76 -4.42
C ILE A 94 -6.18 17.95 -5.56
N GLN A 95 -5.02 17.32 -5.47
CA GLN A 95 -4.05 17.21 -6.54
C GLN A 95 -3.84 15.74 -6.90
N HIS A 96 -4.15 15.38 -8.15
CA HIS A 96 -3.89 14.05 -8.71
C HIS A 96 -2.42 13.94 -9.14
N LEU A 97 -1.76 12.88 -8.65
CA LEU A 97 -0.39 12.50 -8.95
C LEU A 97 -0.45 11.13 -9.64
N PRO A 98 -0.59 11.08 -10.98
CA PRO A 98 -0.75 9.82 -11.71
C PRO A 98 0.55 9.01 -11.82
N ASP A 99 1.71 9.64 -11.69
CA ASP A 99 3.00 9.00 -11.96
C ASP A 99 4.15 9.55 -11.11
N SER A 100 5.32 8.92 -11.25
CA SER A 100 6.56 9.31 -10.55
C SER A 100 7.01 10.74 -10.89
N LYS A 101 6.82 11.21 -12.12
CA LYS A 101 7.23 12.57 -12.53
C LYS A 101 6.38 13.63 -11.84
N LYS A 102 5.07 13.40 -11.75
CA LYS A 102 4.15 14.28 -11.02
C LYS A 102 4.40 14.24 -9.51
N LEU A 103 4.77 13.09 -8.97
CA LEU A 103 5.21 12.98 -7.58
C LEU A 103 6.50 13.79 -7.32
N GLU A 104 7.51 13.68 -8.19
CA GLU A 104 8.75 14.44 -8.06
C GLU A 104 8.51 15.95 -8.15
N ALA A 105 7.68 16.37 -9.12
CA ALA A 105 7.28 17.76 -9.26
C ALA A 105 6.59 18.26 -7.97
N PHE A 106 5.70 17.47 -7.41
CA PHE A 106 5.04 17.80 -6.14
C PHE A 106 6.04 17.97 -4.99
N PHE A 107 7.04 17.09 -4.86
CA PHE A 107 8.08 17.24 -3.85
C PHE A 107 8.85 18.55 -4.03
N LYS A 108 9.27 18.86 -5.27
CA LYS A 108 10.01 20.10 -5.58
C LYS A 108 9.21 21.37 -5.30
N THR A 109 7.90 21.37 -5.55
CA THR A 109 7.07 22.57 -5.35
C THR A 109 6.63 22.76 -3.91
N THR A 110 6.48 21.65 -3.16
CA THR A 110 5.86 21.67 -1.83
C THR A 110 6.88 21.68 -0.71
N LEU A 111 8.01 21.01 -0.88
CA LEU A 111 9.05 20.95 0.13
C LEU A 111 9.90 22.23 0.10
N LYS A 112 10.24 22.71 1.29
CA LYS A 112 11.14 23.85 1.49
C LYS A 112 12.58 23.35 1.67
N THR A 113 13.46 24.22 2.14
CA THR A 113 14.81 23.88 2.58
C THR A 113 14.80 23.32 4.01
N GLN A 114 15.97 22.88 4.48
CA GLN A 114 16.27 22.31 5.79
C GLN A 114 15.48 21.02 6.08
N LEU A 115 15.36 20.18 5.05
CA LEU A 115 14.60 18.95 5.15
C LEU A 115 15.34 17.90 5.98
N ASN A 116 14.58 17.12 6.74
CA ASN A 116 15.08 15.87 7.27
C ASN A 116 15.24 14.88 6.11
N GLN A 117 16.49 14.69 5.65
CA GLN A 117 16.79 13.87 4.47
C GLN A 117 16.30 12.42 4.63
N ASP A 118 16.51 11.82 5.81
CA ASP A 118 16.05 10.46 6.12
C ASP A 118 14.54 10.29 5.91
N LYS A 119 13.75 11.14 6.60
CA LYS A 119 12.29 11.09 6.49
C LYS A 119 11.82 11.40 5.07
N THR A 120 12.51 12.31 4.38
CA THR A 120 12.17 12.68 3.01
C THR A 120 12.35 11.50 2.05
N VAL A 121 13.47 10.77 2.13
CA VAL A 121 13.70 9.58 1.31
C VAL A 121 12.72 8.45 1.66
N ARG A 122 12.45 8.23 2.95
CA ARG A 122 11.46 7.22 3.37
C ARG A 122 10.05 7.56 2.87
N THR A 123 9.69 8.85 2.89
CA THR A 123 8.43 9.35 2.34
C THR A 123 8.38 9.17 0.83
N TRP A 124 9.45 9.48 0.11
CA TRP A 124 9.56 9.21 -1.33
C TRP A 124 9.27 7.74 -1.62
N LEU A 125 9.99 6.83 -0.98
CA LEU A 125 9.82 5.39 -1.17
C LEU A 125 8.39 4.95 -0.87
N ARG A 126 7.82 5.39 0.27
CA ARG A 126 6.47 5.02 0.68
C ARG A 126 5.43 5.38 -0.38
N LEU A 127 5.47 6.61 -0.88
CA LEU A 127 4.54 7.10 -1.90
C LEU A 127 4.81 6.46 -3.27
N ARG A 128 6.09 6.31 -3.63
CA ARG A 128 6.52 5.73 -4.90
C ARG A 128 6.09 4.28 -5.07
N MET A 129 6.05 3.52 -3.98
CA MET A 129 5.60 2.13 -3.98
C MET A 129 4.11 1.97 -4.30
N GLU A 130 3.30 3.01 -4.16
CA GLU A 130 1.89 2.95 -4.55
C GLU A 130 1.70 2.73 -6.06
N TYR A 131 2.63 3.19 -6.89
CA TYR A 131 2.62 2.94 -8.34
C TYR A 131 3.16 1.56 -8.73
N VAL A 132 3.77 0.83 -7.80
CA VAL A 132 4.24 -0.55 -8.00
C VAL A 132 3.26 -1.55 -7.42
N GLN A 133 2.46 -1.13 -6.43
CA GLN A 133 1.46 -1.95 -5.77
C GLN A 133 0.41 -2.45 -6.76
N ASP A 134 0.20 -3.77 -6.78
CA ASP A 134 -0.84 -4.44 -7.55
C ASP A 134 -1.94 -5.06 -6.66
N GLY A 135 -1.84 -4.84 -5.35
CA GLY A 135 -2.71 -5.39 -4.32
C GLY A 135 -2.17 -6.65 -3.64
N TYR A 136 -1.05 -7.21 -4.11
CA TYR A 136 -0.46 -8.45 -3.60
C TYR A 136 0.95 -8.26 -3.02
N PHE A 137 1.59 -7.11 -3.24
CA PHE A 137 2.90 -6.87 -2.65
C PHE A 137 2.79 -6.43 -1.19
N THR A 138 3.58 -7.08 -0.34
CA THR A 138 3.88 -6.59 1.00
C THR A 138 5.28 -6.02 0.98
N PHE A 139 5.40 -4.72 1.27
CA PHE A 139 6.67 -4.01 1.26
C PHE A 139 7.21 -3.84 2.68
N LYS A 140 8.51 -4.09 2.84
CA LYS A 140 9.28 -3.81 4.04
C LYS A 140 10.10 -2.54 3.81
N TYR A 141 9.72 -1.48 4.49
CA TYR A 141 10.38 -0.17 4.38
C TYR A 141 11.62 -0.10 5.30
N PRO A 142 12.66 0.64 4.90
CA PRO A 142 13.85 0.78 5.72
C PRO A 142 13.55 1.64 6.95
N ALA A 143 14.16 1.29 8.09
CA ALA A 143 14.07 2.07 9.31
C ALA A 143 14.78 3.44 9.16
N LYS A 144 15.86 3.45 8.37
CA LYS A 144 16.68 4.63 8.08
C LYS A 144 17.19 4.58 6.64
N ALA A 145 17.30 5.74 6.00
CA ALA A 145 17.99 5.94 4.74
C ALA A 145 19.50 6.11 4.96
N VAL A 146 20.29 5.84 3.93
CA VAL A 146 21.76 5.83 3.98
C VAL A 146 22.32 6.97 3.15
N VAL A 147 23.19 7.79 3.73
CA VAL A 147 23.92 8.84 3.00
C VAL A 147 25.04 8.19 2.18
N THR A 148 25.09 8.48 0.89
CA THR A 148 26.00 7.84 -0.08
C THR A 148 26.82 8.83 -0.93
N GLY A 149 26.73 10.14 -0.67
CA GLY A 149 27.41 11.21 -1.45
C GLY A 149 28.35 12.11 -0.65
N PRO A 150 29.18 12.94 -1.31
CA PRO A 150 30.34 13.64 -0.72
C PRO A 150 30.06 14.82 0.25
N GLY A 151 28.82 15.02 0.70
CA GLY A 151 28.52 15.74 1.96
C GLY A 151 28.81 17.25 2.07
N SER A 152 29.30 17.95 1.04
CA SER A 152 29.68 19.38 1.17
C SER A 152 28.74 20.39 0.50
N SER A 153 28.09 20.03 -0.61
CA SER A 153 27.10 20.89 -1.31
C SER A 153 26.01 20.11 -2.06
N LEU A 154 26.20 18.80 -2.15
CA LEU A 154 25.31 17.83 -2.79
C LEU A 154 25.34 16.58 -1.91
N THR A 155 24.20 16.26 -1.32
CA THR A 155 24.04 15.04 -0.53
C THR A 155 23.19 14.06 -1.31
N LEU A 156 23.72 12.87 -1.53
CA LEU A 156 22.96 11.75 -2.09
C LEU A 156 22.52 10.86 -0.93
N VAL A 157 21.23 10.59 -0.86
CA VAL A 157 20.65 9.71 0.15
C VAL A 157 19.90 8.59 -0.54
N THR A 158 20.30 7.37 -0.21
CA THR A 158 19.78 6.13 -0.76
C THR A 158 18.80 5.51 0.21
N GLY A 159 17.70 4.99 -0.32
CA GLY A 159 16.83 4.09 0.43
C GLY A 159 16.44 2.88 -0.43
N VAL A 160 16.19 1.76 0.25
CA VAL A 160 15.83 0.48 -0.37
C VAL A 160 14.60 -0.08 0.32
N VAL A 161 13.58 -0.42 -0.46
CA VAL A 161 12.41 -1.17 -0.03
C VAL A 161 12.57 -2.61 -0.49
N GLU A 162 12.28 -3.56 0.40
CA GLU A 162 12.30 -4.98 0.11
C GLU A 162 10.86 -5.49 -0.04
N VAL A 163 10.64 -6.43 -0.95
CA VAL A 163 9.39 -7.18 -1.02
C VAL A 163 9.47 -8.37 -0.07
N VAL A 164 8.49 -8.52 0.80
CA VAL A 164 8.38 -9.71 1.66
C VAL A 164 8.11 -10.92 0.76
N PRO A 165 8.99 -11.94 0.75
CA PRO A 165 8.82 -13.08 -0.14
C PRO A 165 7.57 -13.89 0.21
N MET A 166 6.57 -13.86 -0.66
CA MET A 166 5.30 -14.58 -0.48
C MET A 166 4.62 -14.80 -1.84
N GLY A 167 4.16 -16.02 -2.11
CA GLY A 167 3.52 -16.40 -3.38
C GLY A 167 4.33 -16.08 -4.64
N GLY A 168 5.66 -16.20 -4.55
CA GLY A 168 6.60 -15.88 -5.62
C GLY A 168 6.95 -14.38 -5.75
N ASN A 169 6.34 -13.50 -4.95
CA ASN A 169 6.75 -12.10 -4.90
C ASN A 169 8.16 -11.98 -4.34
N MET A 170 9.01 -11.14 -4.93
CA MET A 170 10.37 -10.90 -4.44
C MET A 170 10.98 -9.64 -5.05
N GLY A 171 12.20 -9.33 -4.62
CA GLY A 171 13.02 -8.26 -5.19
C GLY A 171 13.02 -7.00 -4.33
N THR A 172 13.56 -5.93 -4.90
CA THR A 172 13.80 -4.68 -4.20
C THR A 172 13.47 -3.49 -5.08
N PHE A 173 13.17 -2.36 -4.44
CA PHE A 173 13.10 -1.06 -5.08
C PHE A 173 14.10 -0.13 -4.42
N LYS A 174 15.02 0.43 -5.20
CA LYS A 174 16.05 1.37 -4.73
C LYS A 174 15.80 2.75 -5.32
N ALA A 175 15.88 3.78 -4.48
CA ALA A 175 15.89 5.17 -4.93
C ALA A 175 17.11 5.90 -4.37
N VAL A 176 17.69 6.78 -5.18
CA VAL A 176 18.72 7.74 -4.77
C VAL A 176 18.17 9.14 -4.96
N VAL A 177 18.01 9.85 -3.84
CA VAL A 177 17.49 11.21 -3.80
C VAL A 177 18.65 12.17 -3.60
N ARG A 178 18.62 13.27 -4.35
CA ARG A 178 19.63 14.33 -4.29
C ARG A 178 19.11 15.53 -3.52
N PHE A 179 19.88 15.93 -2.53
CA PHE A 179 19.68 17.14 -1.75
C PHE A 179 20.72 18.19 -2.12
N GLY A 180 20.26 19.42 -2.32
CA GLY A 180 21.09 20.58 -2.61
C GLY A 180 21.62 21.25 -1.34
N ARG A 181 21.95 22.54 -1.45
CA ARG A 181 22.33 23.36 -0.30
C ARG A 181 21.15 23.48 0.67
N ALA A 182 21.45 23.57 1.96
CA ALA A 182 20.45 23.62 3.02
C ALA A 182 19.41 22.49 2.89
N ASP A 183 19.82 21.28 2.53
CA ASP A 183 18.96 20.09 2.46
C ASP A 183 17.69 20.25 1.61
N GLU A 184 17.74 21.07 0.56
CA GLU A 184 16.66 21.21 -0.40
C GLU A 184 16.49 19.93 -1.24
N PHE A 185 15.26 19.44 -1.42
CA PHE A 185 15.00 18.33 -2.34
C PHE A 185 15.16 18.81 -3.80
N THR A 186 16.16 18.29 -4.51
CA THR A 186 16.45 18.70 -5.91
C THR A 186 16.04 17.66 -6.96
N GLY A 187 15.61 16.48 -6.52
CA GLY A 187 15.12 15.43 -7.39
C GLY A 187 15.64 14.04 -7.07
N VAL A 188 15.17 13.07 -7.85
CA VAL A 188 15.57 11.67 -7.76
C VAL A 188 16.51 11.35 -8.91
N THR A 189 17.75 11.00 -8.60
CA THR A 189 18.79 10.80 -9.61
C THR A 189 18.82 9.39 -10.16
N MET A 190 18.29 8.42 -9.41
CA MET A 190 18.22 7.03 -9.84
C MET A 190 17.06 6.32 -9.14
N GLU A 191 16.28 5.57 -9.91
CA GLU A 191 15.37 4.55 -9.41
C GLU A 191 15.73 3.22 -10.06
N GLU A 192 15.85 2.16 -9.26
CA GLU A 192 16.05 0.80 -9.75
C GLU A 192 14.93 -0.09 -9.21
N ASN A 193 14.04 -0.50 -10.11
CA ASN A 193 12.93 -1.37 -9.78
C ASN A 193 13.27 -2.82 -10.15
N LYS A 194 13.61 -3.63 -9.14
CA LYS A 194 13.84 -5.07 -9.26
C LYS A 194 12.69 -5.88 -8.66
N VAL A 195 11.55 -5.25 -8.39
CA VAL A 195 10.36 -5.95 -7.87
C VAL A 195 9.84 -6.90 -8.94
N ARG A 196 9.58 -8.14 -8.54
CA ARG A 196 9.03 -9.19 -9.39
C ARG A 196 7.75 -9.71 -8.78
N ALA A 197 6.69 -9.67 -9.57
CA ALA A 197 5.41 -10.27 -9.23
C ALA A 197 5.54 -11.80 -9.27
N GLY A 198 5.04 -12.44 -8.22
CA GLY A 198 4.77 -13.87 -8.23
C GLY A 198 3.47 -14.20 -8.95
N ILE A 199 2.90 -15.36 -8.61
CA ILE A 199 1.66 -15.83 -9.23
C ILE A 199 0.49 -14.93 -8.81
N ARG A 200 -0.45 -14.72 -9.73
CA ARG A 200 -1.66 -13.93 -9.51
C ARG A 200 -2.89 -14.73 -9.88
N PRO A 201 -3.99 -14.62 -9.11
CA PRO A 201 -5.22 -15.30 -9.45
C PRO A 201 -5.85 -14.62 -10.68
N ARG A 202 -6.21 -15.42 -11.68
CA ARG A 202 -6.92 -15.00 -12.89
C ARG A 202 -8.07 -15.96 -13.19
N CYS A 203 -7.73 -17.21 -13.50
CA CYS A 203 -8.69 -18.26 -13.89
C CYS A 203 -8.41 -19.63 -13.27
N GLN A 204 -7.39 -19.77 -12.41
CA GLN A 204 -6.89 -21.07 -11.94
C GLN A 204 -8.00 -21.92 -11.30
N ALA A 205 -8.81 -21.35 -10.39
CA ALA A 205 -9.96 -22.06 -9.83
C ALA A 205 -10.90 -22.63 -10.91
N THR A 206 -11.25 -21.87 -11.95
CA THR A 206 -12.13 -22.36 -13.03
C THR A 206 -11.51 -23.49 -13.86
N LEU A 207 -10.19 -23.66 -13.80
CA LEU A 207 -9.45 -24.72 -14.51
C LEU A 207 -9.30 -25.99 -13.68
N LEU A 208 -9.79 -26.05 -12.44
CA LEU A 208 -9.70 -27.25 -11.59
C LEU A 208 -10.53 -28.43 -12.12
N LEU A 209 -11.51 -28.19 -13.00
CA LEU A 209 -12.26 -29.22 -13.71
C LEU A 209 -11.88 -29.34 -15.20
N HIS A 210 -10.75 -28.76 -15.62
CA HIS A 210 -10.34 -28.83 -17.01
C HIS A 210 -10.18 -30.28 -17.47
N LYS A 211 -10.56 -30.62 -18.72
CA LYS A 211 -10.52 -31.99 -19.24
C LYS A 211 -9.13 -32.63 -19.18
N GLU A 212 -8.10 -31.83 -19.48
CA GLU A 212 -6.69 -32.26 -19.44
C GLU A 212 -6.13 -32.21 -18.02
N LYS A 213 -5.60 -33.35 -17.56
CA LYS A 213 -5.02 -33.50 -16.22
C LYS A 213 -3.89 -32.51 -15.95
N LEU A 214 -2.99 -32.33 -16.91
CA LEU A 214 -1.85 -31.42 -16.76
C LEU A 214 -2.29 -29.98 -16.48
N VAL A 215 -3.36 -29.51 -17.13
CA VAL A 215 -3.91 -28.16 -16.91
C VAL A 215 -4.48 -28.02 -15.50
N ARG A 216 -5.17 -29.05 -14.98
CA ARG A 216 -5.66 -29.07 -13.59
C ARG A 216 -4.51 -29.00 -12.59
N GLU A 217 -3.46 -29.79 -12.84
CA GLU A 217 -2.28 -29.83 -11.97
C GLU A 217 -1.52 -28.49 -11.95
N ILE A 218 -1.36 -27.83 -13.11
CA ILE A 218 -0.78 -26.48 -13.19
C ILE A 218 -1.63 -25.47 -12.42
N ALA A 219 -2.96 -25.50 -12.62
CA ALA A 219 -3.87 -24.59 -11.93
C ALA A 219 -3.88 -24.79 -10.41
N GLU A 220 -3.89 -26.04 -9.94
CA GLU A 220 -3.76 -26.37 -8.52
C GLU A 220 -2.40 -25.92 -7.98
N GLN A 221 -1.30 -26.20 -8.69
CA GLN A 221 0.04 -25.80 -8.27
C GLN A 221 0.16 -24.28 -8.12
N ASP A 222 -0.39 -23.51 -9.06
CA ASP A 222 -0.46 -22.04 -8.97
C ASP A 222 -1.20 -21.57 -7.71
N LEU A 223 -2.35 -22.19 -7.40
CA LEU A 223 -3.14 -21.90 -6.21
C LEU A 223 -2.36 -22.24 -4.92
N LEU A 224 -1.68 -23.38 -4.90
CA LEU A 224 -0.85 -23.80 -3.77
C LEU A 224 0.34 -22.86 -3.55
N VAL A 225 1.00 -22.41 -4.62
CA VAL A 225 2.09 -21.43 -4.54
C VAL A 225 1.59 -20.09 -4.02
N MET A 226 0.40 -19.65 -4.43
CA MET A 226 -0.22 -18.42 -3.88
C MET A 226 -0.57 -18.57 -2.39
N GLY A 227 -0.89 -19.78 -1.93
CA GLY A 227 -1.19 -20.07 -0.54
C GLY A 227 -2.38 -19.27 -0.02
N SER A 228 -2.28 -18.78 1.22
CA SER A 228 -3.33 -18.00 1.90
C SER A 228 -3.79 -16.76 1.12
N MET A 229 -2.95 -16.18 0.26
CA MET A 229 -3.34 -15.05 -0.60
C MET A 229 -4.45 -15.40 -1.60
N ALA A 230 -4.60 -16.68 -1.96
CA ALA A 230 -5.64 -17.12 -2.88
C ALA A 230 -7.05 -17.07 -2.25
N ARG A 231 -7.17 -16.96 -0.93
CA ARG A 231 -8.45 -17.11 -0.20
C ARG A 231 -9.57 -16.25 -0.74
N GLY A 232 -9.35 -14.94 -0.90
CA GLY A 232 -10.39 -14.02 -1.36
C GLY A 232 -10.90 -14.38 -2.76
N TYR A 233 -9.97 -14.76 -3.65
CA TYR A 233 -10.29 -15.24 -4.99
C TYR A 233 -11.07 -16.56 -4.95
N LEU A 234 -10.59 -17.55 -4.19
CA LEU A 234 -11.24 -18.85 -4.08
C LEU A 234 -12.67 -18.73 -3.53
N LEU A 235 -12.90 -17.89 -2.52
CA LEU A 235 -14.24 -17.65 -1.98
C LEU A 235 -15.18 -17.00 -3.00
N GLU A 236 -14.69 -16.03 -3.80
CA GLU A 236 -15.47 -15.42 -4.87
C GLU A 236 -15.84 -16.45 -5.96
N GLN A 237 -14.88 -17.28 -6.38
CA GLN A 237 -15.13 -18.30 -7.39
C GLN A 237 -16.07 -19.39 -6.86
N ARG A 238 -15.88 -19.84 -5.62
CA ARG A 238 -16.73 -20.82 -4.96
C ARG A 238 -18.20 -20.39 -4.90
N ALA A 239 -18.46 -19.11 -4.63
CA ALA A 239 -19.83 -18.58 -4.56
C ALA A 239 -20.59 -18.74 -5.89
N ARG A 240 -19.89 -18.65 -7.03
CA ARG A 240 -20.46 -18.73 -8.39
C ARG A 240 -20.31 -20.10 -9.04
N ALA A 241 -19.55 -21.01 -8.43
CA ALA A 241 -19.21 -22.33 -8.97
C ALA A 241 -20.38 -23.33 -8.89
N SER A 242 -20.35 -24.34 -9.77
CA SER A 242 -21.17 -25.56 -9.65
C SER A 242 -20.73 -26.38 -8.43
N ASP A 243 -21.57 -27.33 -7.98
CA ASP A 243 -21.26 -28.14 -6.81
C ASP A 243 -19.99 -28.98 -6.97
N GLU A 244 -19.71 -29.45 -8.18
CA GLU A 244 -18.47 -30.17 -8.48
C GLU A 244 -17.24 -29.25 -8.36
N LEU A 245 -17.30 -28.06 -8.95
CA LEU A 245 -16.19 -27.12 -8.89
C LEU A 245 -15.98 -26.59 -7.46
N ARG A 246 -17.07 -26.41 -6.70
CA ARG A 246 -17.00 -26.06 -5.27
C ARG A 246 -16.21 -27.09 -4.47
N ARG A 247 -16.43 -28.39 -4.71
CA ARG A 247 -15.68 -29.47 -4.04
C ARG A 247 -14.19 -29.40 -4.33
N GLU A 248 -13.80 -29.14 -5.59
CA GLU A 248 -12.38 -29.01 -5.94
C GLU A 248 -11.74 -27.76 -5.33
N ILE A 249 -12.45 -26.62 -5.34
CA ILE A 249 -11.99 -25.39 -4.65
C ILE A 249 -11.80 -25.66 -3.15
N ASP A 250 -12.76 -26.33 -2.51
CA ASP A 250 -12.70 -26.66 -1.09
C ASP A 250 -11.54 -27.62 -0.78
N ARG A 251 -11.30 -28.63 -1.63
CA ARG A 251 -10.16 -29.55 -1.52
C ARG A 251 -8.83 -28.80 -1.57
N VAL A 252 -8.64 -27.92 -2.55
CA VAL A 252 -7.41 -27.13 -2.69
C VAL A 252 -7.24 -26.17 -1.50
N TRP A 253 -8.33 -25.54 -1.04
CA TRP A 253 -8.27 -24.64 0.13
C TRP A 253 -7.87 -25.38 1.41
N LEU A 254 -8.44 -26.56 1.66
CA LEU A 254 -8.06 -27.40 2.81
C LEU A 254 -6.58 -27.76 2.78
N ARG A 255 -6.04 -28.05 1.58
CA ARG A 255 -4.62 -28.34 1.40
C ARG A 255 -3.73 -27.13 1.68
N ILE A 256 -4.10 -25.94 1.22
CA ILE A 256 -3.39 -24.68 1.54
C ILE A 256 -3.31 -24.48 3.06
N VAL A 257 -4.43 -24.65 3.75
CA VAL A 257 -4.51 -24.50 5.21
C VAL A 257 -3.67 -25.56 5.93
N ALA A 258 -3.74 -26.82 5.51
CA ALA A 258 -3.00 -27.92 6.11
C ALA A 258 -1.48 -27.80 5.94
N GLU A 259 -1.02 -27.24 4.81
CA GLU A 259 0.40 -27.02 4.52
C GLU A 259 0.93 -25.66 5.05
N GLU A 260 0.10 -24.87 5.77
CA GLU A 260 0.43 -23.53 6.28
C GLU A 260 1.02 -22.59 5.22
N ARG A 261 0.50 -22.66 3.99
CA ARG A 261 0.94 -21.84 2.85
C ARG A 261 0.26 -20.48 2.75
#